data_AF-A0A1B8QRX2-F1
#
_entry.id   AF-A0A1B8QRX2-F1
#
_cell.length_a   1.000
_cell.length_b   1.000
_cell.length_c   1.000
_cell.angle_alpha   90.00
_cell.angle_beta   90.00
_cell.angle_gamma   90.00
#
_symmetry.space_group_name_H-M   'P 1'
#
loop_
_entity.id
_entity.type
_entity.pdbx_description
1 polymer ?
#
loop_
_entity_poly.entity_id
_entity_poly.type
_entity_poly.pdbx_seq_one_letter_code
_entity_poly.pdbx_strand_id
1 'polypeptide(L)' 'MGKNPIYQVGDNALIASLSYIDSDMISHIATLNPQKFITSERAIATDHDKTNIKERFKQLSPHTDVRFI' A
#
# COMPACT_ATOMS: atom_id res chain seq x y z
N MET A 1 -13.73 15.77 -5.02
CA MET A 1 -13.47 14.39 -4.57
C MET A 1 -12.20 13.91 -5.26
N GLY A 2 -11.05 14.04 -4.61
CA GLY A 2 -9.76 13.70 -5.19
C GLY A 2 -9.62 12.18 -5.26
N LYS A 3 -9.54 11.61 -6.46
CA LYS A 3 -9.17 10.21 -6.64
C LYS A 3 -7.74 10.06 -6.14
N ASN A 4 -7.50 9.21 -5.13
CA ASN A 4 -6.15 8.79 -4.77
C ASN A 4 -5.67 7.81 -5.85
N PRO A 5 -4.76 8.21 -6.76
CA PRO A 5 -4.39 7.37 -7.89
C PRO A 5 -3.56 6.19 -7.40
N ILE A 6 -4.08 4.99 -7.61
CA ILE A 6 -3.33 3.74 -7.47
C ILE A 6 -2.75 3.39 -8.83
N TYR A 7 -1.44 3.18 -8.88
CA TYR A 7 -0.73 2.74 -10.07
C TYR A 7 -0.47 1.24 -9.95
N GLN A 8 -0.98 0.45 -10.90
CA GLN A 8 -0.73 -1.00 -10.95
C GLN A 8 0.11 -1.32 -12.19
N VAL A 9 1.14 -2.14 -12.01
CA VAL A 9 2.07 -2.54 -13.08
C VAL A 9 2.14 -4.05 -13.15
N GLY A 10 1.98 -4.59 -14.36
CA GLY A 10 2.22 -6.00 -14.70
C GLY A 10 1.50 -7.00 -13.81
N ASP A 11 0.18 -7.17 -13.97
CA ASP A 11 -0.62 -8.17 -13.25
C ASP A 11 -0.39 -8.15 -11.72
N ASN A 12 -0.49 -6.96 -11.13
CA ASN A 12 -0.22 -6.70 -9.71
C ASN A 12 1.23 -6.96 -9.24
N ALA A 13 2.20 -7.16 -10.13
CA ALA A 13 3.61 -7.27 -9.74
C ALA A 13 4.08 -6.06 -8.92
N LEU A 14 3.62 -4.86 -9.27
CA LEU A 14 3.90 -3.65 -8.48
C LEU A 14 2.66 -2.77 -8.38
N ILE A 15 2.35 -2.35 -7.16
CA ILE A 15 1.28 -1.41 -6.86
C ILE A 15 1.88 -0.21 -6.15
N ALA A 16 1.56 1.01 -6.58
CA ALA A 16 2.04 2.23 -5.95
C ALA A 16 0.91 3.21 -5.63
N SER A 17 0.99 3.86 -4.46
CA SER A 17 0.13 4.98 -4.08
C SER A 17 0.98 6.17 -3.62
N LEU A 18 0.86 7.31 -4.30
CA LEU A 18 1.65 8.51 -3.98
C LEU A 18 0.85 9.58 -3.23
N SER A 19 -0.43 9.32 -2.99
CA SER A 19 -1.37 10.20 -2.29
C SER A 19 -1.93 9.50 -1.06
N TYR A 20 -2.68 10.24 -0.25
CA TYR A 20 -3.31 9.74 0.98
C TYR A 20 -3.87 8.32 0.79
N ILE A 21 -3.54 7.44 1.72
CA ILE A 21 -3.98 6.06 1.70
C ILE A 21 -4.61 5.69 3.04
N ASP A 22 -5.85 5.20 2.98
CA ASP A 22 -6.59 4.74 4.14
C ASP A 22 -6.51 3.22 4.32
N SER A 23 -7.00 2.74 5.46
CA SER A 23 -6.92 1.33 5.83
C SER A 23 -7.72 0.40 4.90
N ASP A 24 -8.79 0.90 4.27
CA ASP A 24 -9.62 0.12 3.35
C ASP A 24 -8.86 -0.10 2.04
N MET A 25 -8.25 0.96 1.50
CA MET A 25 -7.35 0.86 0.34
C MET A 25 -6.20 -0.11 0.58
N ILE A 26 -5.56 -0.06 1.76
CA ILE A 26 -4.48 -1.00 2.12
C ILE A 26 -4.98 -2.44 2.14
N SER A 27 -6.14 -2.67 2.76
CA SER A 27 -6.73 -4.01 2.84
C SER A 27 -7.05 -4.54 1.44
N HIS A 28 -7.63 -3.69 0.59
CA HIS A 28 -7.90 -4.04 -0.81
C HIS A 28 -6.60 -4.38 -1.57
N ILE A 29 -5.58 -3.52 -1.51
CA ILE A 29 -4.31 -3.75 -2.20
C ILE A 29 -3.65 -5.04 -1.70
N ALA A 30 -3.67 -5.30 -0.39
CA ALA A 30 -3.11 -6.52 0.16
C ALA A 30 -3.84 -7.78 -0.35
N THR A 31 -5.17 -7.73 -0.54
CA THR A 31 -5.91 -8.86 -1.15
C THR A 31 -5.53 -9.15 -2.60
N LEU A 32 -4.96 -8.17 -3.31
CA LEU A 32 -4.44 -8.36 -4.68
C LEU A 32 -3.11 -9.12 -4.70
N ASN A 33 -2.53 -9.43 -3.54
CA ASN A 33 -1.25 -10.12 -3.36
C ASN A 33 -0.13 -9.57 -4.27
N PRO A 34 0.15 -8.25 -4.24
CA PRO A 34 1.18 -7.69 -5.09
C PRO A 34 2.56 -8.16 -4.66
N GLN A 35 3.50 -8.30 -5.60
CA GLN A 35 4.88 -8.63 -5.22
C GLN A 35 5.55 -7.45 -4.52
N LYS A 36 5.22 -6.22 -4.91
CA LYS A 36 5.77 -5.00 -4.32
C LYS A 36 4.70 -3.93 -4.16
N PHE A 37 4.65 -3.32 -2.98
CA PHE A 37 3.82 -2.16 -2.70
C PHE A 37 4.70 -0.95 -2.36
N ILE A 38 4.50 0.16 -3.06
CA ILE A 38 5.26 1.40 -2.85
C ILE A 38 4.31 2.52 -2.44
N THR A 39 4.57 3.17 -1.32
CA THR A 39 3.82 4.36 -0.91
C THR A 39 4.73 5.49 -0.52
N SER A 40 4.29 6.74 -0.71
CA SER A 40 5.09 7.86 -0.22
C SER A 40 4.94 8.03 1.30
N GLU A 41 5.99 8.44 1.99
CA GLU A 41 5.89 8.87 3.39
C GLU A 41 4.93 10.06 3.54
N ARG A 42 4.80 10.91 2.51
CA ARG A 42 3.86 12.05 2.51
C ARG A 42 2.40 11.63 2.42
N ALA A 43 2.14 10.42 1.90
CA ALA A 43 0.80 9.83 1.90
C ALA A 43 0.39 9.32 3.29
N ILE A 44 1.35 9.22 4.21
CA ILE A 44 1.17 8.64 5.53
C ILE A 44 1.18 9.76 6.56
N ALA A 45 0.10 9.85 7.33
CA ALA A 45 -0.05 10.93 8.31
C ALA A 45 0.83 10.71 9.55
N THR A 46 0.98 9.46 10.00
CA THR A 46 1.66 9.14 11.27
C THR A 46 2.53 7.88 11.18
N ASP A 47 3.51 7.72 12.07
CA ASP A 47 4.29 6.47 12.16
C ASP A 47 3.43 5.26 12.59
N HIS A 48 2.30 5.50 13.26
CA HIS A 48 1.34 4.46 13.59
C HIS A 48 0.72 3.87 12.31
N ASP A 49 0.39 4.71 11.33
CA ASP A 49 -0.10 4.27 10.03
C ASP A 49 0.94 3.42 9.28
N LYS A 50 2.24 3.78 9.35
CA LYS A 50 3.32 2.95 8.76
C LYS A 50 3.33 1.54 9.33
N THR A 51 3.18 1.44 10.65
CA THR A 51 3.12 0.14 11.35
C THR A 51 1.89 -0.64 10.93
N ASN A 52 0.72 0.00 10.91
CA ASN A 52 -0.55 -0.63 10.51
C ASN A 52 -0.51 -1.14 9.06
N ILE A 53 0.08 -0.37 8.14
CA ILE A 53 0.27 -0.78 6.75
C ILE A 53 1.12 -2.06 6.69
N LYS A 54 2.31 -2.05 7.31
CA LYS A 54 3.20 -3.22 7.30
C LYS A 54 2.53 -4.45 7.91
N GLU A 55 1.84 -4.31 9.04
CA GLU A 55 1.15 -5.42 9.71
C GLU A 55 -0.01 -5.95 8.86
N ARG A 56 -0.78 -5.09 8.18
CA ARG A 56 -1.83 -5.52 7.25
C ARG A 56 -1.28 -6.34 6.10
N PHE A 57 -0.21 -5.87 5.46
CA PHE A 57 0.47 -6.64 4.42
C PHE A 57 1.03 -7.95 4.97
N LYS A 58 1.61 -8.00 6.17
CA LYS A 58 2.04 -9.28 6.77
C LYS A 58 0.90 -10.27 6.98
N GLN A 59 -0.29 -9.81 7.36
CA GLN A 59 -1.45 -10.67 7.63
C GLN A 59 -2.08 -11.23 6.35
N LEU A 60 -2.22 -10.38 5.32
CA LEU A 60 -2.97 -10.71 4.11
C LEU A 60 -2.07 -11.20 2.97
N SER A 61 -0.86 -10.67 2.88
CA SER A 61 0.07 -10.85 1.76
C SER A 61 1.53 -10.80 2.25
N PRO A 62 1.97 -11.79 3.06
CA PRO A 62 3.27 -11.77 3.74
C PRO A 62 4.48 -11.74 2.81
N HIS A 63 4.27 -12.08 1.54
CA HIS A 63 5.31 -12.06 0.50
C HIS A 63 5.47 -10.71 -0.20
N THR A 64 4.58 -9.73 0.08
CA THR A 64 4.67 -8.40 -0.52
C THR A 64 5.82 -7.59 0.08
N ASP A 65 6.71 -7.08 -0.78
CA ASP A 65 7.74 -6.10 -0.40
C ASP A 65 7.12 -4.71 -0.25
N VAL A 66 6.95 -4.23 0.97
CA VAL A 66 6.38 -2.90 1.27
C VAL A 66 7.49 -1.87 1.42
N ARG A 67 7.48 -0.83 0.57
CA ARG A 67 8.44 0.28 0.60
C ARG A 67 7.77 1.64 0.80
N PHE A 68 8.45 2.47 1.56
CA PHE A 68 8.07 3.84 1.87
C PHE A 68 9.12 4.78 1.24
N ILE A 69 8.69 5.76 0.42
CA ILE A 69 9.58 6.68 -0.33
C ILE A 69 9.27 8.16 -0.13
#